data_AF-A0A1C6GVY0-F1
#
_entry.id   AF-A0A1C6GVY0-F1
#
_cell.length_a   1.000
_cell.length_b   1.000
_cell.length_c   1.000
_cell.angle_alpha   90.00
_cell.angle_beta   90.00
_cell.angle_gamma   90.00
#
_symmetry.space_group_name_H-M   'P 1'
#
loop_
_entity.id
_entity.type
_entity.pdbx_description
1 polymer ?
#
loop_
_entity_poly.entity_id
_entity_poly.type
_entity_poly.pdbx_seq_one_letter_code
_entity_poly.pdbx_strand_id
1 'polypeptide(L)' 'MIYTVERRCEFGGGSMESHYEARSYERRTPTGVLVGGKLLKKCKTKQQARDYFARKGVEYEE' A
#
# COMPACT_ATOMS: atom_id res chain seq x y z
N MET A 1 10.73 9.55 -0.40
CA MET A 1 9.97 8.31 -0.67
C MET A 1 8.64 8.47 0.05
N ILE A 2 7.52 8.23 -0.63
CA ILE A 2 6.16 8.34 -0.06
C ILE A 2 5.68 6.92 0.22
N TYR A 3 5.20 6.64 1.42
CA TYR A 3 4.68 5.32 1.78
C TYR A 3 3.17 5.39 1.92
N THR A 4 2.45 4.37 1.45
CA THR A 4 0.98 4.33 1.56
C THR A 4 0.45 2.96 1.96
N VAL A 5 -0.74 2.94 2.54
CA VAL A 5 -1.53 1.73 2.77
C VAL A 5 -2.75 1.74 1.86
N GLU A 6 -2.75 0.90 0.83
CA GLU A 6 -3.85 0.84 -0.15
C GLU A 6 -4.69 -0.43 0.04
N ARG A 7 -6.02 -0.30 -0.03
CA ARG A 7 -6.90 -1.47 -0.16
C ARG A 7 -7.04 -1.83 -1.63
N ARG A 8 -6.82 -3.10 -1.98
CA ARG A 8 -7.04 -3.63 -3.32
C ARG A 8 -8.05 -4.76 -3.28
N CYS A 9 -8.73 -4.92 -4.40
CA CYS A 9 -9.63 -6.02 -4.62
C CYS A 9 -9.18 -6.75 -5.88
N GLU A 10 -9.08 -8.06 -5.79
CA GLU A 10 -8.75 -8.94 -6.90
C GLU A 10 -9.92 -9.90 -7.11
N PHE A 11 -10.26 -10.12 -8.36
CA PHE A 11 -11.26 -11.11 -8.74
C PHE A 11 -10.54 -12.35 -9.25
N GLY A 12 -10.85 -13.51 -8.68
CA GLY A 12 -10.24 -14.78 -9.07
C GLY A 12 -11.15 -15.95 -8.69
N GLY A 13 -11.24 -16.97 -9.54
CA GLY A 13 -11.99 -18.20 -9.23
C GLY A 13 -13.50 -17.99 -8.98
N GLY A 14 -14.09 -16.88 -9.44
CA GLY A 14 -15.50 -16.56 -9.22
C GLY A 14 -15.78 -15.78 -7.92
N SER A 15 -14.77 -15.45 -7.12
CA SER A 15 -14.90 -14.65 -5.90
C SER A 15 -14.07 -13.38 -5.96
N MET A 16 -14.53 -12.35 -5.25
CA MET A 16 -13.81 -11.09 -5.05
C MET A 16 -13.12 -11.14 -3.69
N GLU A 17 -11.80 -11.17 -3.70
CA GLU A 17 -10.99 -11.06 -2.48
C GLU A 17 -10.48 -9.63 -2.32
N SER A 18 -10.41 -9.15 -1.08
CA SER A 18 -9.80 -7.86 -0.79
C SER A 18 -8.63 -8.01 0.17
N HIS A 19 -7.56 -7.26 -0.11
CA HIS A 19 -6.35 -7.24 0.69
C HIS A 19 -5.84 -5.80 0.81
N TYR A 20 -4.83 -5.62 1.67
CA TYR A 20 -4.14 -4.36 1.87
C TYR A 20 -2.70 -4.47 1.37
N GLU A 21 -2.20 -3.39 0.81
CA GLU A 21 -0.84 -3.27 0.29
C GLU A 21 -0.13 -2.12 0.98
N ALA A 22 1.01 -2.42 1.62
CA ALA A 22 2.00 -1.42 1.95
C ALA A 22 2.80 -1.13 0.68
N ARG A 23 2.78 0.11 0.20
CA ARG A 23 3.47 0.53 -1.03
C ARG A 23 4.41 1.69 -0.77
N SER A 24 5.40 1.83 -1.65
CA SER A 24 6.27 3.01 -1.71
C SER A 24 6.20 3.64 -3.09
N TYR A 25 6.27 4.96 -3.12
CA TYR A 25 6.33 5.78 -4.32
C TYR A 25 7.56 6.68 -4.26
N GLU A 26 8.16 6.93 -5.41
CA GLU A 26 9.38 7.72 -5.51
C GLU A 26 9.06 9.21 -5.36
N ARG A 27 7.98 9.66 -6.00
CA ARG A 27 7.53 11.06 -5.97
C ARG A 27 6.03 11.20 -6.26
N ARG A 28 5.50 12.38 -5.95
CA ARG A 28 4.18 12.85 -6.36
C ARG A 28 4.34 13.88 -7.48
N THR A 29 3.57 13.77 -8.56
CA THR A 29 3.57 14.79 -9.64
C THR A 29 2.92 16.09 -9.15
N PRO A 30 3.14 17.22 -9.84
CA PRO A 30 2.43 18.47 -9.53
C PRO A 30 0.90 18.34 -9.58
N THR A 31 0.39 17.39 -10.38
CA THR A 31 -1.04 17.06 -10.49
C THR A 31 -1.53 16.09 -9.40
N GLY A 32 -0.67 15.70 -8.46
CA GLY A 32 -1.02 14.86 -7.30
C GLY A 32 -0.86 13.35 -7.52
N VAL A 33 -0.43 12.90 -8.70
CA VAL A 33 -0.31 11.47 -9.03
C VAL A 33 0.95 10.88 -8.41
N LEU A 34 0.81 9.75 -7.71
CA LEU A 34 1.94 9.00 -7.16
C LEU A 34 2.62 8.16 -8.25
N VAL A 35 3.95 8.26 -8.39
CA VAL A 35 4.73 7.63 -9.46
C VAL A 35 5.82 6.73 -8.89
N GLY A 36 6.16 5.66 -9.63
CA GLY A 36 7.19 4.70 -9.23
C GLY A 36 6.72 3.74 -8.14
N GLY A 37 5.43 3.39 -8.13
CA GLY A 37 4.82 2.58 -7.08
C GLY A 37 5.36 1.17 -7.02
N LYS A 38 6.00 0.80 -5.90
CA LYS A 38 6.48 -0.54 -5.59
C LYS A 38 5.67 -1.16 -4.46
N LEU A 39 5.28 -2.42 -4.63
CA LEU A 39 4.66 -3.21 -3.57
C LEU A 39 5.72 -3.65 -2.57
N LEU A 40 5.57 -3.27 -1.30
CA LEU A 40 6.47 -3.67 -0.22
C LEU A 40 5.94 -4.89 0.53
N LYS A 41 4.63 -4.91 0.81
CA LYS A 41 3.99 -6.03 1.49
C LYS A 41 2.50 -6.12 1.15
N LYS A 42 2.02 -7.33 0.89
CA LYS A 42 0.60 -7.68 0.76
C LYS A 42 0.12 -8.33 2.06
N CYS A 43 -1.00 -7.86 2.59
CA CYS A 43 -1.55 -8.23 3.90
C CYS A 43 -3.06 -8.43 3.81
N LYS A 44 -3.64 -9.24 4.71
CA LYS A 44 -5.11 -9.38 4.76
C LYS A 44 -5.78 -8.22 5.48
N THR A 45 -5.13 -7.67 6.50
CA THR A 45 -5.69 -6.58 7.31
C THR A 45 -4.91 -5.29 7.17
N LYS A 46 -5.61 -4.16 7.35
CA LYS A 46 -5.00 -2.83 7.37
C LYS A 46 -3.95 -2.70 8.47
N GLN A 47 -4.24 -3.25 9.66
CA GLN A 47 -3.32 -3.20 10.80
C GLN A 47 -1.97 -3.85 10.49
N GLN A 48 -1.96 -4.99 9.77
CA GLN A 48 -0.71 -5.64 9.38
C GLN A 48 0.16 -4.79 8.45
N ALA A 49 -0.44 -3.95 7.59
CA ALA A 49 0.29 -3.01 6.75
C ALA A 49 0.82 -1.82 7.57
N ARG A 50 0.06 -1.34 8.55
CA ARG A 50 0.51 -0.29 9.49
C ARG A 50 1.67 -0.77 10.36
N ASP A 51 1.55 -1.96 10.94
CA ASP A 51 2.60 -2.58 11.76
C ASP A 51 3.89 -2.81 10.95
N TYR A 52 3.78 -3.08 9.65
CA TYR A 52 4.95 -3.19 8.77
C TYR A 52 5.73 -1.88 8.72
N PHE A 53 5.06 -0.74 8.56
CA PHE A 53 5.70 0.58 8.56
C PHE A 53 6.21 0.96 9.95
N ALA A 54 5.44 0.70 11.01
CA ALA A 54 5.86 0.94 12.39
C ALA A 54 7.14 0.19 12.75
N ARG A 55 7.27 -1.09 12.37
CA ARG A 55 8.49 -1.89 12.57
C ARG A 55 9.69 -1.40 11.78
N LYS A 56 9.45 -0.70 10.67
CA LYS A 56 10.49 -0.08 9.84
C LYS A 56 10.84 1.34 10.29
N GLY A 57 10.09 1.90 11.24
CA GLY A 57 10.28 3.27 11.71
C GLY A 57 10.00 4.32 10.63
N VAL A 58 9.09 4.03 9.69
CA VAL A 58 8.73 4.96 8.62
C VAL A 58 7.29 5.43 8.79
N GLU A 59 7.06 6.72 8.55
CA GLU A 59 5.72 7.28 8.45
C GLU A 59 5.12 7.00 7.07
N TYR A 60 3.81 6.86 7.02
CA TYR A 60 3.06 6.59 5.80
C TYR A 60 1.86 7.53 5.71
N GLU A 61 1.40 7.76 4.48
CA GLU A 61 0.22 8.53 4.13
C GLU A 61 -0.97 7.58 3.86
N GLU A 62 -2.18 7.98 4.24
CA GLU A 62 -3.42 7.20 4.04
C GLU A 62 -4.41 7.96 3.16
#